data_AF-A0A812SVK0-F1
#
_entry.id   AF-A0A812SVK0-F1
#
_cell.length_a   1.000
_cell.length_b   1.000
_cell.length_c   1.000
_cell.angle_alpha   90.00
_cell.angle_beta   90.00
_cell.angle_gamma   90.00
#
_symmetry.space_group_name_H-M   'P 1'
#
loop_
_entity.id
_entity.type
_entity.pdbx_description
1 polymer ?
#
loop_
_entity_poly.entity_id
_entity_poly.type
_entity_poly.pdbx_seq_one_letter_code
_entity_poly.pdbx_strand_id
1 'polypeptide(L)'
;MKEALSDGSRQEGVVFQDFLKLMQLFREFQDGQRLHKEQQAVQATAFSGSEVAQFRDLFILAANASHESSLPAELSFDQFRNMIHDITPLGDALTADLKDIFAKFTRRISGEVRSKRSFEDADFPEFLLMMKHLLDINFANIKEKTHKPVKAPPAKAARSAGPPKEPKAPAS
;
A
#
# COMPACT_ATOMS: atom_id res chain seq x y z
N MET A 1 -24.91 45.83 -51.55
CA MET A 1 -23.92 45.84 -50.46
C MET A 1 -24.61 46.15 -49.15
N LYS A 2 -24.84 45.14 -48.30
CA LYS A 2 -24.72 45.27 -46.85
C LYS A 2 -24.70 43.88 -46.23
N GLU A 3 -23.54 43.61 -45.66
CA GLU A 3 -23.16 42.45 -44.89
C GLU A 3 -24.03 42.31 -43.65
N ALA A 4 -24.24 41.06 -43.21
CA ALA A 4 -24.08 40.64 -41.81
C ALA A 4 -24.33 39.14 -41.70
N LEU A 5 -23.32 38.34 -42.08
CA LEU A 5 -23.14 37.01 -41.52
C LEU A 5 -22.79 37.21 -40.05
N SER A 6 -23.80 37.18 -39.18
CA SER A 6 -23.60 37.11 -37.74
C SER A 6 -23.35 35.65 -37.36
N ASP A 7 -22.20 35.13 -37.80
CA ASP A 7 -21.64 33.88 -37.30
C ASP A 7 -21.15 34.13 -35.86
N GLY A 8 -22.10 34.04 -34.93
CA GLY A 8 -21.83 34.10 -33.51
C GLY A 8 -21.20 32.79 -33.10
N SER A 9 -19.90 32.65 -33.31
CA SER A 9 -19.05 31.63 -32.71
C SER A 9 -19.08 31.81 -31.19
N ARG A 10 -20.15 31.32 -30.55
CA ARG A 10 -20.24 31.19 -29.09
C ARG A 10 -19.18 30.16 -28.73
N GLN A 11 -18.16 30.62 -28.02
CA GLN A 11 -17.13 29.79 -27.39
C GLN A 11 -17.77 28.55 -26.78
N GLU A 12 -17.63 27.41 -27.46
CA GLU A 12 -17.93 26.06 -26.98
C GLU A 12 -16.87 25.67 -25.94
N GLY A 13 -16.82 26.43 -24.84
CA GLY A 13 -16.04 26.08 -23.68
C GLY A 13 -16.74 24.95 -22.95
N VAL A 14 -15.99 23.91 -22.58
CA VAL A 14 -16.45 22.89 -21.64
C VAL A 14 -17.00 23.61 -20.41
N VAL A 15 -18.31 23.52 -20.18
CA VAL A 15 -18.93 24.15 -19.01
C VAL A 15 -18.27 23.53 -17.78
N PHE A 16 -18.01 24.31 -16.73
CA PHE A 16 -17.33 23.79 -15.52
C PHE A 16 -17.95 22.47 -15.00
N GLN A 17 -19.25 22.28 -15.18
CA GLN A 17 -19.95 21.03 -14.88
C GLN A 17 -19.47 19.83 -15.71
N ASP A 18 -19.21 20.01 -17.00
CA ASP A 18 -18.67 18.97 -17.86
C ASP A 18 -17.20 18.66 -17.51
N PHE A 19 -16.44 19.67 -17.10
CA PHE A 19 -15.10 19.46 -16.53
C PHE A 19 -15.16 18.62 -15.24
N LEU A 20 -16.09 18.91 -14.32
CA LEU A 20 -16.24 18.12 -13.08
C LEU A 20 -16.62 16.66 -13.37
N LYS A 21 -17.55 16.42 -14.29
CA LYS A 21 -17.91 15.06 -14.74
C LYS A 21 -16.71 14.34 -15.33
N LEU A 22 -15.93 15.02 -16.17
CA LEU A 22 -14.71 14.46 -16.75
C LEU A 22 -13.68 14.10 -15.66
N MET A 23 -13.47 14.95 -14.66
CA MET A 23 -12.58 14.67 -13.54
C MET A 23 -13.06 13.51 -12.67
N GLN A 24 -14.37 13.35 -12.50
CA GLN A 24 -14.96 12.20 -11.81
C GLN A 24 -14.71 10.91 -12.59
N LEU A 25 -15.03 10.88 -13.89
CA LEU A 25 -14.78 9.72 -14.76
C LEU A 25 -13.30 9.34 -14.78
N PHE A 26 -12.41 10.33 -14.79
CA PHE A 26 -10.97 10.10 -14.73
C PHE A 26 -10.56 9.44 -13.40
N ARG A 27 -11.13 9.88 -12.27
CA ARG A 27 -10.88 9.25 -10.96
C ARG A 27 -11.37 7.82 -10.92
N GLU A 28 -12.61 7.57 -11.36
CA GLU A 28 -13.18 6.22 -11.42
C GLU A 28 -12.35 5.29 -12.31
N PHE A 29 -11.86 5.81 -13.44
CA PHE A 29 -10.95 5.08 -14.32
C PHE A 29 -9.60 4.76 -13.65
N GLN A 30 -9.01 5.72 -12.93
CA GLN A 30 -7.78 5.49 -12.17
C GLN A 30 -7.97 4.46 -11.05
N ASP A 31 -9.09 4.52 -10.33
CA ASP A 31 -9.43 3.57 -9.27
C ASP A 31 -9.64 2.17 -9.85
N GLY A 32 -10.33 2.07 -10.98
CA GLY A 32 -10.49 0.81 -11.73
C GLY A 32 -9.16 0.20 -12.17
N GLN A 33 -8.23 1.02 -12.68
CA GLN A 33 -6.88 0.57 -13.04
C GLN A 33 -6.09 0.08 -11.83
N ARG A 34 -6.13 0.81 -10.71
CA ARG A 34 -5.46 0.40 -9.45
C ARG A 34 -5.99 -0.94 -8.96
N LEU A 35 -7.31 -1.11 -8.95
CA LEU A 35 -7.95 -2.36 -8.54
C LEU A 35 -7.56 -3.51 -9.48
N HIS A 36 -7.54 -3.27 -10.78
CA HIS A 36 -7.15 -4.28 -11.76
C HIS A 36 -5.68 -4.70 -11.60
N LYS A 37 -4.77 -3.75 -11.43
CA LYS A 37 -3.33 -4.01 -11.20
C LYS A 37 -3.12 -4.80 -9.92
N GLU A 38 -3.86 -4.50 -8.86
CA GLU A 38 -3.81 -5.26 -7.61
C GLU A 38 -4.28 -6.70 -7.80
N GLN A 39 -5.41 -6.90 -8.48
CA GLN A 39 -5.90 -8.26 -8.76
C GLN A 39 -4.89 -9.08 -9.55
N GLN A 40 -4.24 -8.47 -10.55
CA GLN A 40 -3.17 -9.12 -11.30
C GLN A 40 -1.97 -9.48 -10.41
N ALA A 41 -1.53 -8.57 -9.53
CA ALA A 41 -0.43 -8.84 -8.61
C ALA A 41 -0.77 -9.97 -7.62
N VAL A 42 -1.99 -9.97 -7.07
CA VAL A 42 -2.46 -11.05 -6.18
C VAL A 42 -2.47 -12.40 -6.90
N GLN A 43 -2.94 -12.44 -8.16
CA GLN A 43 -2.90 -13.65 -8.97
C GLN A 43 -1.47 -14.11 -9.29
N ALA A 44 -0.59 -13.18 -9.66
CA ALA A 44 0.79 -13.48 -10.01
C ALA A 44 1.63 -13.97 -8.81
N THR A 45 1.33 -13.45 -7.61
CA THR A 45 2.07 -13.82 -6.39
C THR A 45 1.59 -15.13 -5.76
N ALA A 46 0.35 -15.54 -6.05
CA ALA A 46 -0.32 -16.68 -5.44
C ALA A 46 -0.42 -16.60 -3.90
N PHE A 47 -0.39 -15.40 -3.34
CA PHE A 47 -0.63 -15.19 -1.91
C PHE A 47 -2.11 -15.43 -1.56
N SER A 48 -2.35 -15.98 -0.37
CA SER A 48 -3.68 -16.09 0.19
C SER A 48 -4.26 -14.70 0.55
N GLY A 49 -5.58 -14.58 0.60
CA GLY A 49 -6.23 -13.32 0.99
C GLY A 49 -5.79 -12.81 2.37
N SER A 50 -5.50 -13.72 3.31
CA SER A 50 -4.95 -13.37 4.63
C SER A 50 -3.53 -12.81 4.55
N GLU A 51 -2.66 -13.36 3.71
CA GLU A 51 -1.30 -12.84 3.51
C GLU A 51 -1.35 -11.46 2.86
N VAL A 52 -2.18 -11.28 1.83
CA VAL A 52 -2.37 -9.98 1.17
C VAL A 52 -2.86 -8.92 2.16
N ALA A 53 -3.78 -9.28 3.06
CA ALA A 53 -4.25 -8.37 4.12
C ALA A 53 -3.11 -7.96 5.06
N GLN A 54 -2.29 -8.91 5.53
CA GLN A 54 -1.14 -8.60 6.39
C GLN A 54 -0.10 -7.74 5.67
N PHE A 55 0.18 -8.02 4.39
CA PHE A 55 1.07 -7.20 3.58
C PHE A 55 0.53 -5.79 3.39
N ARG A 56 -0.79 -5.62 3.27
CA ARG A 56 -1.43 -4.30 3.20
C ARG A 56 -1.24 -3.51 4.48
N ASP A 57 -1.40 -4.13 5.64
CA ASP A 57 -1.17 -3.48 6.93
C ASP A 57 0.28 -3.02 7.07
N LEU A 58 1.24 -3.86 6.68
CA LEU A 58 2.66 -3.51 6.66
C LEU A 58 2.97 -2.35 5.71
N PHE A 59 2.40 -2.38 4.50
CA PHE A 59 2.58 -1.32 3.51
C PHE A 59 2.04 0.03 4.00
N ILE A 60 0.82 0.04 4.56
CA ILE A 60 0.19 1.26 5.09
C ILE A 60 1.00 1.82 6.26
N LEU A 61 1.45 0.96 7.17
CA LEU A 61 2.26 1.37 8.32
C LEU A 61 3.56 2.05 7.87
N ALA A 62 4.24 1.48 6.88
CA ALA A 62 5.50 2.01 6.38
C ALA A 62 5.32 3.30 5.56
N ALA A 63 4.31 3.35 4.70
CA ALA A 63 4.03 4.54 3.89
C ALA A 63 3.61 5.75 4.76
N ASN A 64 2.88 5.51 5.86
CA ASN A 64 2.42 6.56 6.77
C ASN A 64 3.43 6.96 7.85
N ALA A 65 4.58 6.28 7.95
CA ALA A 65 5.61 6.60 8.94
C ALA A 65 6.17 8.03 8.77
N SER A 66 6.09 8.55 7.55
CA SER A 66 6.34 9.95 7.23
C SER A 66 4.98 10.64 7.21
N HIS A 67 4.67 11.42 8.25
CA HIS A 67 3.37 12.01 8.64
C HIS A 67 2.62 12.89 7.61
N GLU A 68 2.87 12.73 6.32
CA GLU A 68 2.63 13.71 5.28
C GLU A 68 1.92 13.10 4.08
N SER A 69 0.64 12.72 4.24
CA SER A 69 -0.40 13.01 3.24
C SER A 69 -1.71 12.28 3.50
N SER A 70 -2.81 12.99 3.25
CA SER A 70 -4.18 12.45 3.06
C SER A 70 -4.36 11.74 1.70
N LEU A 71 -3.28 11.22 1.11
CA LEU A 71 -3.22 10.75 -0.28
C LEU A 71 -2.99 9.24 -0.30
N PRO A 72 -3.25 8.56 -1.44
CA PRO A 72 -2.98 7.13 -1.54
C PRO A 72 -1.55 6.80 -1.11
N ALA A 73 -1.43 5.80 -0.23
CA ALA A 73 -0.17 5.32 0.30
C ALA A 73 0.73 4.85 -0.85
N GLU A 74 1.91 5.45 -0.95
CA GLU A 74 3.00 5.12 -1.87
C GLU A 74 4.25 4.92 -1.02
N LEU A 75 5.12 3.99 -1.43
CA LEU A 75 6.28 3.57 -0.64
C LEU A 75 7.57 3.96 -1.35
N SER A 76 8.38 4.80 -0.71
CA SER A 76 9.70 5.17 -1.22
C SER A 76 10.73 4.06 -1.00
N PHE A 77 11.87 4.14 -1.70
CA PHE A 77 12.96 3.17 -1.50
C PHE A 77 13.44 3.14 -0.04
N ASP A 78 13.59 4.29 0.60
CA ASP A 78 14.07 4.35 2.00
C ASP A 78 13.07 3.71 2.96
N GLN A 79 11.77 3.93 2.76
CA GLN A 79 10.72 3.29 3.55
C GLN A 79 10.74 1.76 3.35
N PHE A 80 10.83 1.31 2.10
CA PHE A 80 10.91 -0.12 1.78
C PHE A 80 12.17 -0.77 2.36
N ARG A 81 13.33 -0.12 2.21
CA ARG A 81 14.60 -0.57 2.80
C ARG A 81 14.48 -0.75 4.30
N ASN A 82 13.87 0.21 5.00
CA ASN A 82 13.70 0.14 6.45
C ASN A 82 12.81 -1.06 6.85
N MET A 83 11.72 -1.31 6.11
CA MET A 83 10.88 -2.50 6.34
C MET A 83 11.67 -3.81 6.23
N ILE A 84 12.51 -3.93 5.19
CA ILE A 84 13.31 -5.14 4.99
C ILE A 84 14.42 -5.25 6.04
N HIS A 85 15.01 -4.12 6.43
CA HIS A 85 16.05 -4.04 7.45
C HIS A 85 15.57 -4.59 8.80
N ASP A 86 14.30 -4.37 9.16
CA ASP A 86 13.69 -4.90 10.39
C ASP A 86 13.61 -6.44 10.42
N ILE A 87 13.53 -7.08 9.24
CA ILE A 87 13.53 -8.54 9.10
C ILE A 87 14.96 -9.07 9.03
N THR A 88 15.82 -8.40 8.26
CA THR A 88 17.22 -8.75 8.05
C THR A 88 18.08 -7.51 7.95
N PRO A 89 19.09 -7.36 8.83
CA PRO A 89 20.07 -6.28 8.71
C PRO A 89 20.70 -6.28 7.31
N LEU A 90 20.62 -5.13 6.65
CA LEU A 90 21.13 -4.94 5.29
C LEU A 90 22.50 -4.27 5.35
N GLY A 91 23.52 -4.94 4.84
CA GLY A 91 24.81 -4.30 4.54
C GLY A 91 24.75 -3.51 3.23
N ASP A 92 25.84 -2.81 2.90
CA ASP A 92 25.90 -1.94 1.71
C ASP A 92 25.65 -2.71 0.40
N ALA A 93 26.25 -3.90 0.26
CA ALA A 93 26.07 -4.74 -0.92
C ALA A 93 24.60 -5.18 -1.10
N LEU A 94 23.96 -5.68 -0.04
CA LEU A 94 22.55 -6.06 -0.08
C LEU A 94 21.62 -4.87 -0.30
N THR A 95 21.99 -3.69 0.20
CA THR A 95 21.23 -2.46 -0.01
C THR A 95 21.27 -2.04 -1.49
N ALA A 96 22.41 -2.21 -2.16
CA ALA A 96 22.53 -1.96 -3.60
C ALA A 96 21.66 -2.94 -4.41
N ASP A 97 21.72 -4.23 -4.10
CA ASP A 97 20.88 -5.25 -4.76
C ASP A 97 19.38 -4.97 -4.53
N LEU A 98 19.00 -4.58 -3.31
CA LEU A 98 17.62 -4.22 -2.99
C LEU A 98 17.16 -2.99 -3.79
N LYS A 99 18.05 -2.02 -4.02
CA LYS A 99 17.76 -0.84 -4.83
C LYS A 99 17.52 -1.19 -6.30
N ASP A 100 18.30 -2.12 -6.84
CA ASP A 100 18.12 -2.60 -8.20
C ASP A 100 16.80 -3.37 -8.36
N ILE A 101 16.46 -4.22 -7.38
CA ILE A 101 15.16 -4.88 -7.32
C ILE A 101 14.04 -3.85 -7.27
N PHE A 102 14.15 -2.87 -6.38
CA PHE A 102 13.13 -1.84 -6.23
C PHE A 102 12.93 -1.05 -7.54
N ALA A 103 14.03 -0.61 -8.16
CA ALA A 103 14.00 0.07 -9.45
C ALA A 103 13.40 -0.81 -10.56
N LYS A 104 13.64 -2.12 -10.56
CA LYS A 104 13.07 -3.05 -11.55
C LYS A 104 11.54 -3.08 -11.51
N PHE A 105 10.94 -3.00 -10.33
CA PHE A 105 9.48 -3.06 -10.17
C PHE A 105 8.79 -1.70 -10.19
N THR A 106 9.51 -0.60 -9.94
CA THR A 106 8.97 0.77 -10.05
C THR A 106 9.25 1.42 -11.41
N ARG A 107 10.20 0.90 -12.19
CA ARG A 107 10.51 1.42 -13.54
C ARG A 107 9.34 1.14 -14.48
N ARG A 108 8.77 2.23 -14.98
CA ARG A 108 7.55 2.28 -15.80
C ARG A 108 7.56 1.32 -17.00
N ILE A 109 6.39 0.74 -17.26
CA ILE A 109 5.96 0.41 -18.63
C ILE A 109 5.58 1.74 -19.30
N SER A 110 6.19 2.05 -20.44
CA SER A 110 5.97 3.30 -21.18
C SER A 110 4.47 3.50 -21.48
N GLY A 111 3.84 4.53 -20.91
CA GLY A 111 2.44 4.89 -21.19
C GLY A 111 1.54 5.12 -19.97
N GLU A 112 1.92 4.67 -18.77
CA GLU A 112 1.10 4.90 -17.57
C GLU A 112 1.24 6.32 -17.01
N VAL A 113 0.10 7.00 -16.87
CA VAL A 113 0.00 8.35 -16.28
C VAL A 113 -0.19 8.20 -14.76
N ARG A 114 0.92 8.15 -14.01
CA ARG A 114 0.87 8.41 -12.56
C ARG A 114 0.84 9.91 -12.28
N SER A 115 0.14 10.28 -11.20
CA SER A 115 0.25 11.59 -10.56
C SER A 115 1.72 11.95 -10.32
N LYS A 116 2.05 13.24 -10.40
CA LYS A 116 3.39 13.87 -10.37
C LYS A 116 4.38 13.45 -9.26
N ARG A 117 4.03 12.52 -8.38
CA ARG A 117 4.93 11.95 -7.38
C ARG A 117 5.90 10.99 -8.03
N SER A 118 7.04 10.86 -7.39
CA SER A 118 8.32 10.38 -7.89
C SER A 118 8.16 9.19 -8.83
N PHE A 119 8.95 9.16 -9.91
CA PHE A 119 9.12 7.96 -10.74
C PHE A 119 9.74 6.78 -9.97
N GLU A 120 9.93 6.94 -8.66
CA GLU A 120 10.70 6.09 -7.76
C GLU A 120 9.86 5.63 -6.55
N ASP A 121 8.54 5.85 -6.54
CA ASP A 121 7.69 5.34 -5.47
C ASP A 121 6.89 4.12 -5.93
N ALA A 122 6.79 3.11 -5.06
CA ALA A 122 6.07 1.87 -5.31
C ALA A 122 4.62 1.97 -4.82
N ASP A 123 3.68 1.49 -5.64
CA ASP A 123 2.31 1.24 -5.18
C ASP A 123 2.20 -0.14 -4.51
N PHE A 124 1.04 -0.41 -3.90
CA PHE A 124 0.80 -1.68 -3.21
C PHE A 124 0.95 -2.92 -4.13
N PRO A 125 0.43 -2.93 -5.37
CA PRO A 125 0.70 -4.02 -6.33
C PRO A 125 2.19 -4.27 -6.60
N GLU A 126 2.98 -3.21 -6.83
CA GLU A 126 4.43 -3.32 -7.03
C GLU A 126 5.12 -3.87 -5.79
N PHE A 127 4.70 -3.43 -4.61
CA PHE A 127 5.18 -3.96 -3.33
C PHE A 127 4.92 -5.47 -3.21
N LEU A 128 3.73 -5.96 -3.55
CA LEU A 128 3.43 -7.41 -3.51
C LEU A 128 4.37 -8.21 -4.44
N LEU A 129 4.59 -7.72 -5.66
CA LEU A 129 5.48 -8.37 -6.62
C LEU A 129 6.93 -8.37 -6.14
N MET A 130 7.39 -7.28 -5.53
CA MET A 130 8.71 -7.20 -4.90
C MET A 130 8.84 -8.21 -3.74
N MET A 131 7.87 -8.27 -2.84
CA MET A 131 7.90 -9.21 -1.71
C MET A 131 7.94 -10.66 -2.18
N LYS A 132 7.15 -11.00 -3.21
CA LYS A 132 7.21 -12.32 -3.84
C LYS A 132 8.59 -12.61 -4.43
N HIS A 133 9.17 -11.66 -5.14
CA HIS A 133 10.50 -11.83 -5.74
C HIS A 133 11.59 -12.04 -4.68
N LEU A 134 11.59 -11.24 -3.61
CA LEU A 134 12.53 -11.37 -2.49
C LEU A 134 12.42 -12.75 -1.82
N LEU A 135 11.18 -13.23 -1.63
CA LEU A 135 10.95 -14.58 -1.14
C LEU A 135 11.49 -15.60 -2.14
N ASP A 136 11.18 -15.51 -3.43
CA ASP A 136 11.58 -16.52 -4.41
C ASP A 136 13.11 -16.68 -4.53
N ILE A 137 13.86 -15.56 -4.54
CA ILE A 137 15.34 -15.59 -4.58
C ILE A 137 15.97 -15.88 -3.22
N ASN A 138 15.16 -16.07 -2.17
CA ASN A 138 15.59 -16.20 -0.78
C ASN A 138 16.55 -15.07 -0.35
N PHE A 139 16.20 -13.84 -0.70
CA PHE A 139 17.04 -12.67 -0.48
C PHE A 139 17.48 -12.60 0.98
N ALA A 140 18.79 -12.58 1.23
CA ALA A 140 19.40 -12.55 2.57
C ALA A 140 18.85 -13.60 3.56
N ASN A 141 18.47 -14.79 3.07
CA ASN A 141 17.84 -15.87 3.84
C ASN A 141 16.55 -15.45 4.55
N ILE A 142 15.76 -14.54 3.96
CA ILE A 142 14.50 -14.09 4.53
C ILE A 142 13.56 -15.25 4.85
N LYS A 143 13.49 -16.30 4.02
CA LYS A 143 12.60 -17.45 4.28
C LYS A 143 12.85 -18.07 5.66
N GLU A 144 14.12 -18.23 6.03
CA GLU A 144 14.52 -18.86 7.29
C GLU A 144 14.16 -18.00 8.50
N LYS A 145 14.14 -16.68 8.33
CA LYS A 145 13.83 -15.72 9.40
C LYS A 145 12.33 -15.50 9.56
N THR A 146 11.56 -15.61 8.48
CA THR A 146 10.08 -15.53 8.53
C THR A 146 9.42 -16.81 9.03
N HIS A 147 10.13 -17.95 9.03
CA HIS A 147 9.63 -19.22 9.58
C HIS A 147 9.72 -19.32 11.11
N LYS A 148 10.24 -18.31 11.83
CA LYS A 148 10.14 -18.32 13.29
C LYS A 148 8.68 -18.06 13.69
N PRO A 149 8.01 -19.01 14.38
CA PRO A 149 6.68 -18.75 14.90
C PRO A 149 6.77 -17.54 15.83
N VAL A 150 5.96 -16.52 15.56
CA VAL A 150 5.76 -15.38 16.44
C VAL A 150 5.41 -15.95 17.80
N LYS A 151 6.37 -15.89 18.73
CA LYS A 151 6.16 -16.32 20.11
C LYS A 151 5.06 -15.43 20.65
N ALA A 152 3.89 -16.02 20.90
CA ALA A 152 2.70 -15.32 21.33
C ALA A 152 3.05 -14.33 22.45
N PRO A 153 2.51 -13.09 22.43
CA PRO A 153 2.75 -12.14 23.50
C PRO A 153 2.33 -12.76 24.84
N PRO A 154 3.10 -12.54 25.93
CA PRO A 154 2.79 -13.12 27.23
C PRO A 154 1.39 -12.69 27.64
N ALA A 155 0.50 -13.68 27.81
CA ALA A 155 -0.84 -13.51 28.31
C ALA A 155 -0.78 -12.65 29.59
N LYS A 156 -1.30 -11.42 29.48
CA LYS A 156 -1.47 -10.53 30.63
C LYS A 156 -2.27 -11.29 31.69
N ALA A 157 -1.68 -11.36 32.87
CA ALA A 157 -2.24 -11.86 34.12
C ALA A 157 -3.75 -11.61 34.23
N ALA A 158 -4.52 -12.70 34.14
CA ALA A 158 -5.89 -12.75 34.63
C ALA A 158 -5.83 -12.47 36.13
N ARG A 159 -6.21 -11.24 36.50
CA ARG A 159 -6.42 -10.83 37.88
C ARG A 159 -7.47 -11.76 38.49
N SER A 160 -7.06 -12.49 39.52
CA SER A 160 -7.90 -13.26 40.41
C SER A 160 -8.93 -12.35 41.08
N ALA A 161 -10.15 -12.33 40.55
CA ALA A 161 -11.31 -11.85 41.29
C ALA A 161 -11.69 -12.94 42.31
N GLY A 162 -11.46 -12.64 43.59
CA GLY A 162 -11.85 -13.53 44.68
C GLY A 162 -13.38 -13.72 44.76
N PRO A 163 -13.85 -14.84 45.31
CA PRO A 163 -15.28 -15.14 45.40
C PRO A 163 -15.99 -14.22 46.41
N PRO A 164 -17.25 -13.82 46.14
CA PRO A 164 -18.04 -12.97 47.03
C PRO A 164 -18.39 -13.71 48.32
N LYS A 165 -18.14 -13.06 49.46
CA LYS A 165 -18.57 -13.54 50.78
C LYS A 165 -20.06 -13.31 50.96
N GLU A 166 -20.76 -14.40 51.21
CA GLU A 166 -22.18 -14.51 51.57
C GLU A 166 -22.46 -13.87 52.95
N PRO A 167 -23.46 -12.99 53.10
CA PRO A 167 -23.84 -12.44 54.39
C PRO A 167 -24.77 -13.40 55.14
N LYS A 168 -24.29 -13.87 56.30
CA LYS A 168 -25.03 -14.70 57.26
C LYS A 168 -26.02 -13.81 58.03
N ALA A 169 -27.32 -14.08 57.88
CA ALA A 169 -28.37 -13.42 58.65
C ALA A 169 -28.30 -13.79 60.15
N PRO A 170 -28.55 -12.85 61.08
CA PRO A 170 -28.66 -13.16 62.50
C PRO A 170 -30.06 -13.71 62.85
N ALA A 171 -30.05 -14.78 63.64
CA ALA A 171 -31.23 -15.35 64.26
C ALA A 171 -31.69 -14.49 65.44
N SER A 172 -33.00 -14.27 65.55
CA SER A 172 -33.74 -14.00 66.79
C SER A 172 -35.17 -14.48 66.61
#